data_AF-A0A8D9MCI6-F1
#
_entry.id   AF-A0A8D9MCI6-F1
#
_cell.length_a   1.000
_cell.length_b   1.000
_cell.length_c   1.000
_cell.angle_alpha   90.00
_cell.angle_beta   90.00
_cell.angle_gamma   90.00
#
_symmetry.space_group_name_H-M   'P 1'
#
loop_
_entity.id
_entity.type
_entity.pdbx_description
1 polymer ?
#
loop_
_entity_poly.entity_id
_entity_poly.type
_entity_poly.pdbx_seq_one_letter_code
_entity_poly.pdbx_strand_id
1 'polypeptide(L)' 'GWRPAITVKQILVGIQDLLDTPNPADPAQTDGYHLFIQDAVEYKKRVKLQSKQYPPIV' A
#
# COMPACT_ATOMS: atom_id res chain seq x y z
N GLY A 1 -0.64 17.40 -0.64
CA GLY A 1 0.27 18.02 -1.63
C GLY A 1 1.66 18.22 -1.03
N TRP A 2 2.69 18.33 -1.88
CA TRP A 2 4.09 18.49 -1.48
C TRP A 2 4.34 19.76 -0.64
N ARG A 3 5.24 19.66 0.36
CA ARG A 3 5.77 20.78 1.14
C ARG A 3 7.27 20.55 1.39
N PRO A 4 8.14 21.56 1.26
CA PRO A 4 9.59 21.41 1.41
C PRO A 4 10.04 21.04 2.84
N ALA A 5 9.19 21.28 3.84
CA ALA A 5 9.46 20.90 5.24
C ALA A 5 9.19 19.42 5.53
N ILE A 6 8.67 18.65 4.57
CA ILE A 6 8.42 17.23 4.75
C ILE A 6 9.76 16.50 4.83
N THR A 7 9.96 15.80 5.94
CA THR A 7 11.14 14.98 6.20
C THR A 7 11.04 13.63 5.51
N VAL A 8 12.19 12.99 5.26
CA VAL A 8 12.24 11.61 4.73
C VAL A 8 11.46 10.64 5.62
N LYS A 9 11.55 10.78 6.95
CA LYS A 9 10.78 9.96 7.89
C LYS A 9 9.26 10.08 7.65
N GLN A 10 8.75 11.30 7.45
CA GLN A 10 7.32 11.52 7.19
C GLN A 10 6.89 10.90 5.86
N ILE A 11 7.75 10.91 4.83
CA ILE A 11 7.48 10.24 3.56
C ILE A 11 7.39 8.73 3.76
N LEU A 12 8.37 8.14 4.45
CA LEU A 12 8.40 6.69 4.68
C LEU A 12 7.23 6.20 5.54
N VAL A 13 6.86 6.95 6.58
CA VAL A 13 5.68 6.66 7.40
C VAL A 13 4.41 6.79 6.57
N GLY A 14 4.28 7.84 5.74
CA GLY A 14 3.13 7.99 4.86
C GLY A 14 2.99 6.86 3.84
N ILE A 15 4.11 6.34 3.32
CA ILE A 15 4.12 5.16 2.44
C ILE A 15 3.65 3.92 3.22
N GLN A 16 4.14 3.72 4.45
CA GLN A 16 3.71 2.62 5.31
C GLN A 16 2.21 2.67 5.57
N ASP A 17 1.67 3.84 5.91
CA ASP A 17 0.24 4.04 6.15
C ASP A 17 -0.60 3.75 4.91
N LEU A 18 -0.13 4.13 3.71
CA LEU A 18 -0.80 3.84 2.43
C LEU A 18 -0.89 2.35 2.10
N LEU A 19 0.06 1.53 2.58
CA LEU A 19 0.03 0.08 2.35
C LEU A 19 -1.10 -0.60 3.15
N ASP A 20 -1.39 -0.11 4.36
CA ASP A 20 -2.47 -0.64 5.20
C ASP A 20 -3.82 0.06 4.93
N THR A 21 -3.79 1.33 4.52
CA THR A 21 -4.97 2.16 4.22
C THR A 21 -4.87 2.75 2.80
N PRO A 22 -5.22 1.98 1.76
CA PRO A 22 -5.18 2.45 0.38
C PRO A 22 -6.11 3.65 0.15
N ASN A 23 -5.72 4.57 -0.75
CA ASN A 23 -6.57 5.68 -1.18
C ASN A 23 -7.44 5.28 -2.39
N PRO A 24 -8.77 5.09 -2.25
CA PRO A 24 -9.64 4.69 -3.36
C PRO A 24 -9.86 5.81 -4.39
N ALA A 25 -9.60 7.07 -4.04
CA ALA A 25 -9.77 8.20 -4.94
C ALA A 25 -8.62 8.37 -5.95
N ASP A 26 -7.54 7.60 -5.79
CA ASP A 26 -6.34 7.65 -6.65
C ASP A 26 -5.91 6.24 -7.07
N PRO A 27 -6.68 5.57 -7.95
CA PRO A 27 -6.36 4.21 -8.40
C PRO A 27 -5.12 4.20 -9.30
N ALA A 28 -3.99 3.72 -8.76
CA ALA A 28 -2.73 3.63 -9.49
C ALA A 28 -2.50 2.28 -10.20
N GLN A 29 -3.20 1.22 -9.77
CA GLN A 29 -3.10 -0.12 -10.35
C GLN A 29 -4.48 -0.76 -10.51
N THR A 30 -4.83 -1.15 -11.74
CA THR A 30 -6.13 -1.72 -12.09
C THR A 30 -6.47 -2.98 -11.28
N ASP A 31 -5.60 -3.99 -11.27
CA ASP A 31 -5.91 -5.28 -10.63
C ASP A 31 -6.01 -5.17 -9.10
N GLY A 32 -5.08 -4.45 -8.47
CA GLY A 32 -5.08 -4.23 -7.03
C GLY A 32 -6.30 -3.45 -6.56
N TYR A 33 -6.68 -2.40 -7.31
CA TYR A 33 -7.86 -1.59 -7.04
C TYR A 33 -9.16 -2.40 -7.21
N HIS A 34 -9.31 -3.16 -8.30
CA HIS A 34 -10.51 -3.98 -8.52
C HIS A 34 -10.69 -5.01 -7.41
N LEU A 35 -9.63 -5.73 -7.02
CA LEU A 35 -9.70 -6.68 -5.92
C LEU A 35 -10.04 -5.98 -4.59
N PHE A 36 -9.44 -4.83 -4.32
CA PHE A 36 -9.73 -4.07 -3.10
C PHE A 36 -11.21 -3.66 -2.98
N ILE A 37 -11.83 -3.23 -4.09
CA ILE A 37 -13.23 -2.78 -4.11
C ILE A 37 -14.22 -3.94 -4.20
N GLN A 38 -13.92 -5.01 -4.95
CA GLN A 38 -14.87 -6.06 -5.27
C GLN A 38 -14.71 -7.33 -4.41
N ASP A 39 -13.50 -7.66 -3.97
CA ASP A 39 -13.19 -8.87 -3.19
C ASP A 39 -12.06 -8.64 -2.18
N ALA A 40 -12.45 -8.09 -1.01
CA ALA A 40 -11.52 -7.81 0.08
C ALA A 40 -10.84 -9.08 0.64
N VAL A 41 -11.43 -10.26 0.46
CA VAL A 41 -10.85 -11.53 0.97
C VAL A 41 -9.68 -11.96 0.10
N GLU A 42 -9.88 -12.00 -1.22
CA GLU A 42 -8.81 -12.32 -2.18
C GLU A 42 -7.72 -11.23 -2.17
N TYR A 43 -8.09 -9.94 -2.04
CA TYR A 43 -7.13 -8.85 -1.85
C TYR A 43 -6.19 -9.12 -0.66
N LYS A 44 -6.74 -9.37 0.53
CA LYS A 44 -5.95 -9.67 1.75
C LYS A 44 -5.08 -10.91 1.59
N LYS A 45 -5.57 -11.93 0.88
CA LYS A 45 -4.79 -13.14 0.60
C LYS A 45 -3.57 -12.84 -0.28
N ARG A 46 -3.73 -12.04 -1.33
CA ARG A 46 -2.61 -11.63 -2.20
C ARG A 46 -1.60 -10.74 -1.48
N VAL A 47 -2.05 -9.80 -0.67
CA VAL A 47 -1.16 -8.96 0.17
C VAL A 47 -0.29 -9.83 1.08
N LYS A 48 -0.88 -10.84 1.75
CA LYS A 48 -0.12 -11.80 2.58
C LYS A 48 0.87 -12.63 1.77
N LEU A 49 0.52 -13.05 0.56
CA LEU A 49 1.43 -13.78 -0.33
C LEU A 49 2.60 -12.91 -0.79
N GLN A 50 2.33 -11.65 -1.13
CA GLN A 50 3.35 -10.69 -1.53
C GLN A 50 4.32 -10.39 -0.39
N SER A 51 3.83 -10.17 0.84
CA SER A 51 4.68 -9.93 2.01
C SER A 51 5.72 -11.04 2.23
N LYS A 52 5.36 -12.30 1.98
CA LYS A 52 6.29 -13.45 2.10
C LYS A 52 7.46 -13.42 1.10
N GLN A 53 7.35 -12.67 0.00
CA GLN A 53 8.41 -12.52 -0.99
C GLN A 53 9.50 -11.54 -0.55
N TYR A 54 9.21 -10.70 0.45
CA TYR A 54 10.10 -9.66 0.96
C TYR A 54 10.38 -9.85 2.45
N PRO A 55 11.08 -10.93 2.85
CA PRO A 55 11.46 -11.11 4.24
C PRO A 55 12.44 -10.00 4.69
N PRO A 56 12.55 -9.74 6.01
CA PRO A 56 13.58 -8.87 6.54
C PRO A 56 14.96 -9.34 6.07
N ILE A 57 15.81 -8.39 5.69
CA ILE A 57 17.22 -8.66 5.45
C ILE A 57 17.83 -8.85 6.84
N VAL A 58 18.07 -10.10 7.22
CA VAL A 58 18.68 -10.50 8.49
C VAL A 58 20.19 -10.30 8.43
#